data_AF-A0A7D9EN34-F1
#
_entry.id   AF-A0A7D9EN34-F1
#
_cell.length_a   1.000
_cell.length_b   1.000
_cell.length_c   1.000
_cell.angle_alpha   90.00
_cell.angle_beta   90.00
_cell.angle_gamma   90.00
#
_symmetry.space_group_name_H-M   'P 1'
#
loop_
_entity.id
_entity.type
_entity.pdbx_description
1 polymer ?
#
loop_
_entity_poly.entity_id
_entity_poly.type
_entity_poly.pdbx_seq_one_letter_code
_entity_poly.pdbx_strand_id
1 'polypeptide(L)'
;MKQARQEFYANVIEENKDSQGKLFKICKHLSNHSNVPTFPPNIDNALFANGIDNYFVQKTARNRRNLDDVDSCSNDNHVLGQTGHAQNTPLINEFKELSTSDVAALTKSSLKTCSLDPMLSILVSHCDALIPIIMQIINTSLQLASFPVEWKEALVLPLSKKCGLQLIFKNLDLQVICYLCLS
;
A
#
# COMPACT_ATOMS: atom_id res chain seq x y z
N MET A 1 1.83 45.47 17.80
CA MET A 1 1.26 44.17 17.36
C MET A 1 2.26 43.25 16.69
N LYS A 2 3.00 43.67 15.64
CA LYS A 2 3.94 42.75 14.93
C LYS A 2 5.15 42.31 15.78
N GLN A 3 5.76 43.24 16.51
CA GLN A 3 6.96 42.98 17.31
C GLN A 3 6.68 42.02 18.49
N ALA A 4 5.64 42.30 19.29
CA ALA A 4 5.23 41.40 20.38
C ALA A 4 4.90 39.98 19.90
N ARG A 5 4.35 39.83 18.68
CA ARG A 5 4.07 38.53 18.08
C ARG A 5 5.37 37.81 17.66
N GLN A 6 6.36 38.53 17.13
CA GLN A 6 7.66 37.96 16.79
C GLN A 6 8.41 37.47 18.03
N GLU A 7 8.48 38.28 19.09
CA GLU A 7 9.09 37.87 20.37
C GLU A 7 8.41 36.65 20.97
N PHE A 8 7.08 36.61 20.96
CA PHE A 8 6.32 35.47 21.46
C PHE A 8 6.71 34.17 20.75
N TYR A 9 6.72 34.15 19.41
CA TYR A 9 7.06 32.94 18.67
C TYR A 9 8.56 32.60 18.71
N ALA A 10 9.45 33.59 18.88
CA ALA A 10 10.87 33.34 19.10
C ALA A 10 11.10 32.58 20.42
N ASN A 11 10.46 33.02 21.50
CA ASN A 11 10.53 32.34 22.80
C ASN A 11 9.92 30.93 22.74
N VAL A 12 8.76 30.79 22.11
CA VAL A 12 8.09 29.48 21.94
C VAL A 12 8.95 28.49 21.13
N ILE A 13 9.72 28.96 20.14
CA ILE A 13 10.65 28.11 19.39
C ILE A 13 11.84 27.68 20.26
N GLU A 14 12.45 28.63 20.99
CA GLU A 14 13.59 28.36 21.86
C GLU A 14 13.24 27.38 22.99
N GLU A 15 12.09 27.56 23.64
CA GLU A 15 11.57 26.66 24.69
C GLU A 15 11.31 25.24 24.19
N ASN A 16 11.09 25.05 22.89
CA ASN A 16 10.72 23.76 22.30
C ASN A 16 11.81 23.20 21.38
N LYS A 17 13.02 23.77 21.37
CA LYS A 17 14.09 23.42 20.42
C LYS A 17 14.45 21.93 20.40
N ASP A 18 14.36 21.26 21.55
CA ASP A 18 14.71 19.84 21.71
C ASP A 18 13.55 18.88 21.34
N SER A 19 12.38 19.41 20.98
CA SER A 19 11.21 18.60 20.61
C SER A 19 10.77 18.89 19.19
N GLN A 20 11.33 18.13 18.24
CA GLN A 20 11.01 18.21 16.81
C GLN A 20 9.50 18.15 16.54
N GLY A 21 8.75 17.31 17.28
CA GLY A 21 7.30 17.20 17.14
C GLY A 21 6.53 18.47 17.55
N LYS A 22 6.99 19.19 18.58
CA LYS A 22 6.38 20.44 19.03
C LYS A 22 6.72 21.58 18.07
N LEU A 23 7.98 21.69 17.65
CA LEU A 23 8.42 22.65 16.63
C LEU A 23 7.62 22.51 15.33
N PHE A 24 7.40 21.27 14.86
CA PHE A 24 6.61 21.02 13.66
C PHE A 24 5.17 21.52 13.80
N LYS A 25 4.52 21.31 14.95
CA LYS A 25 3.18 21.83 15.23
C LYS A 25 3.12 23.36 15.22
N ILE A 26 4.11 24.03 15.82
CA ILE A 26 4.23 25.49 15.85
C ILE A 26 4.38 26.05 14.42
N CYS A 27 5.32 25.50 13.63
CA CYS A 27 5.51 25.89 12.24
C CYS A 27 4.25 25.66 11.39
N LYS A 28 3.55 24.54 11.60
CA LYS A 28 2.29 24.22 10.93
C LYS A 28 1.20 25.24 11.24
N HIS A 29 1.05 25.63 12.50
CA HIS A 29 0.11 26.67 12.94
C HIS A 29 0.44 28.04 12.33
N LEU A 30 1.72 28.42 12.32
CA LEU A 30 2.18 29.69 11.74
C LEU A 30 2.00 29.78 10.23
N SER A 31 2.11 28.65 9.52
CA SER A 31 2.07 28.61 8.06
C SER A 31 0.66 28.75 7.47
N ASN A 32 -0.40 28.88 8.29
CA ASN A 32 -1.79 29.03 7.82
C ASN A 32 -2.21 28.03 6.72
N HIS A 33 -1.55 26.87 6.65
CA HIS A 33 -1.97 25.82 5.75
C HIS A 33 -3.23 25.20 6.34
N SER A 34 -4.40 25.63 5.86
CA SER A 34 -5.61 24.83 5.96
C SER A 34 -5.30 23.49 5.30
N ASN A 35 -5.12 22.46 6.11
CA ASN A 35 -4.70 21.13 5.70
C ASN A 35 -5.91 20.29 5.24
N VAL A 36 -6.86 20.91 4.55
CA VAL A 36 -7.90 20.17 3.87
C VAL A 36 -7.36 19.89 2.47
N PRO A 37 -7.03 18.64 2.11
CA PRO A 37 -6.81 18.29 0.71
C PRO A 37 -8.11 18.56 -0.04
N THR A 38 -8.23 19.75 -0.61
CA THR A 38 -9.38 20.12 -1.44
C THR A 38 -9.15 19.53 -2.82
N PHE A 39 -10.00 18.56 -3.17
CA PHE A 39 -10.18 18.20 -4.57
C PHE A 39 -10.46 19.47 -5.38
N PRO A 40 -9.94 19.58 -6.62
CA PRO A 40 -10.36 20.60 -7.55
C PRO A 40 -11.90 20.69 -7.56
N PRO A 41 -12.49 21.88 -7.38
CA PRO A 41 -13.93 22.01 -7.51
C PRO A 41 -14.29 21.58 -8.93
N ASN A 42 -15.29 20.69 -9.04
CA ASN A 42 -15.79 20.17 -10.32
C ASN A 42 -14.93 19.08 -10.99
N ILE A 43 -14.35 18.15 -10.20
CA ILE A 43 -13.78 16.92 -10.76
C ILE A 43 -14.91 16.00 -11.23
N ASP A 44 -14.83 15.57 -12.49
CA ASP A 44 -15.59 14.42 -12.96
C ASP A 44 -14.97 13.16 -12.35
N ASN A 45 -15.71 12.53 -11.44
CA ASN A 45 -15.24 11.35 -10.71
C ASN A 45 -14.87 10.19 -11.64
N ALA A 46 -15.60 10.00 -12.74
CA ALA A 46 -15.35 8.92 -13.68
C ALA A 46 -14.08 9.19 -14.49
N LEU A 47 -13.93 10.40 -15.04
CA LEU A 47 -12.70 10.80 -15.74
C LEU A 47 -11.48 10.77 -14.83
N PHE A 48 -11.62 11.20 -13.58
CA PHE A 48 -10.54 11.17 -12.59
C PHE A 48 -10.15 9.73 -12.22
N ALA A 49 -11.12 8.86 -11.94
CA ALA A 49 -10.88 7.45 -11.64
C ALA A 49 -10.23 6.72 -12.82
N ASN A 50 -10.74 6.93 -14.04
CA ASN A 50 -10.14 6.38 -15.26
C ASN A 50 -8.72 6.92 -15.52
N GLY A 51 -8.46 8.17 -15.14
CA GLY A 51 -7.12 8.76 -15.20
C GLY A 51 -6.14 8.10 -14.21
N ILE A 52 -6.60 7.80 -12.99
CA ILE A 52 -5.84 7.02 -12.00
C ILE A 52 -5.54 5.63 -12.57
N ASP A 53 -6.57 4.91 -13.03
CA ASP A 53 -6.43 3.55 -13.55
C ASP A 53 -5.40 3.48 -14.69
N ASN A 54 -5.60 4.31 -15.73
CA ASN A 54 -4.67 4.39 -16.86
C ASN A 54 -3.23 4.69 -16.44
N TYR A 55 -3.03 5.61 -15.49
CA TYR A 55 -1.70 5.94 -15.00
C TYR A 55 -1.01 4.73 -14.34
N PHE A 56 -1.73 3.98 -13.50
CA PHE A 56 -1.16 2.82 -12.82
C PHE A 56 -0.97 1.61 -13.74
N VAL A 57 -1.88 1.39 -14.70
CA VAL A 57 -1.69 0.41 -15.77
C VAL A 57 -0.41 0.71 -16.56
N GLN A 58 -0.25 1.96 -17.04
CA GLN A 58 0.93 2.37 -17.80
C GLN A 58 2.21 2.30 -16.97
N LYS A 59 2.18 2.72 -15.71
CA LYS A 59 3.34 2.66 -14.81
C LYS A 59 3.77 1.22 -14.56
N THR A 60 2.82 0.31 -14.37
CA THR A 60 3.10 -1.12 -14.19
C THR A 60 3.71 -1.72 -15.46
N ALA A 61 3.14 -1.44 -16.62
CA ALA A 61 3.68 -1.87 -17.91
C ALA A 61 5.10 -1.32 -18.17
N ARG A 62 5.39 -0.08 -17.75
CA ARG A 62 6.73 0.50 -17.82
C ARG A 62 7.71 -0.21 -16.89
N ASN A 63 7.29 -0.49 -15.66
CA ASN A 63 8.15 -1.17 -14.69
C ASN A 63 8.49 -2.60 -15.12
N ARG A 64 7.55 -3.36 -15.71
CA ARG A 64 7.82 -4.70 -16.28
C ARG A 64 8.87 -4.64 -17.38
N ARG A 65 8.67 -3.76 -18.38
CA ARG A 65 9.64 -3.55 -19.47
C ARG A 65 11.04 -3.20 -18.95
N ASN A 66 11.13 -2.34 -17.93
CA ASN A 66 12.41 -2.00 -17.32
C ASN A 66 13.10 -3.19 -16.64
N LEU A 67 12.36 -4.20 -16.17
CA LEU A 67 12.94 -5.42 -15.61
C LEU A 67 13.41 -6.36 -16.72
N ASP A 68 12.63 -6.50 -17.79
CA ASP A 68 12.97 -7.32 -18.96
C ASP A 68 14.22 -6.79 -19.70
N ASP A 69 14.39 -5.46 -19.76
CA ASP A 69 15.56 -4.81 -20.36
C ASP A 69 16.86 -5.06 -19.56
N VAL A 70 16.77 -5.29 -18.25
CA VAL A 70 17.93 -5.57 -17.38
C VAL A 70 18.45 -6.99 -17.59
N ASP A 71 17.57 -7.97 -17.83
CA ASP A 71 17.96 -9.34 -18.20
C ASP A 71 18.61 -9.41 -19.60
N SER A 72 18.26 -8.46 -20.48
CA SER A 72 18.80 -8.40 -21.85
C SER A 72 20.24 -7.89 -21.94
N CYS A 73 20.82 -7.37 -20.84
CA CYS A 73 22.17 -6.81 -20.81
C CYS A 73 23.28 -7.79 -20.36
N SER A 74 22.96 -9.07 -20.17
CA SER A 74 23.94 -10.11 -19.78
C SER A 74 24.45 -10.96 -20.95
N ASN A 75 24.16 -10.58 -22.20
CA ASN A 75 24.78 -11.20 -23.39
C ASN A 75 26.16 -10.59 -23.66
N ASP A 76 27.13 -10.95 -22.81
CA ASP A 76 28.53 -10.94 -23.23
C ASP A 76 28.80 -12.21 -24.04
N ASN A 77 29.32 -12.01 -25.24
CA ASN A 77 29.52 -13.02 -26.26
C ASN A 77 30.46 -14.15 -25.78
N HIS A 78 29.92 -15.35 -25.55
CA HIS A 78 30.69 -16.58 -25.78
C HIS A 78 29.86 -17.62 -26.51
N VAL A 79 30.12 -17.72 -27.82
CA VAL A 79 29.66 -18.78 -28.71
C VAL A 79 30.28 -20.10 -28.26
N LEU A 80 29.48 -21.03 -27.71
CA LEU A 80 29.46 -22.45 -28.11
C LEU A 80 28.40 -23.23 -27.32
N GLY A 81 27.55 -23.97 -28.03
CA GLY A 81 26.76 -25.07 -27.48
C GLY A 81 25.30 -24.73 -27.18
N GLN A 82 24.43 -25.03 -28.15
CA GLN A 82 23.03 -25.31 -27.88
C GLN A 82 22.96 -26.51 -26.92
N THR A 83 22.83 -26.25 -25.63
CA THR A 83 22.10 -27.13 -24.72
C THR A 83 20.89 -26.32 -24.28
N GLY A 84 19.70 -26.83 -24.56
CA GLY A 84 18.46 -26.20 -24.14
C GLY A 84 18.53 -25.96 -22.64
N HIS A 85 18.71 -24.69 -22.25
CA HIS A 85 18.47 -24.27 -20.88
C HIS A 85 16.95 -24.28 -20.74
N ALA A 86 16.39 -25.48 -20.53
CA ALA A 86 15.11 -25.60 -19.87
C ALA A 86 15.29 -24.82 -18.58
N GLN A 87 14.75 -23.60 -18.55
CA GLN A 87 14.64 -22.85 -17.32
C GLN A 87 13.80 -23.76 -16.42
N ASN A 88 14.48 -24.48 -15.53
CA ASN A 88 13.89 -25.28 -14.47
C ASN A 88 13.27 -24.28 -13.50
N THR A 89 12.21 -23.63 -13.94
CA THR A 89 11.35 -22.82 -13.11
C THR A 89 10.70 -23.82 -12.16
N PRO A 90 10.99 -23.76 -10.85
CA PRO A 90 10.45 -24.74 -9.93
C PRO A 90 8.92 -24.68 -10.01
N LEU A 91 8.32 -25.78 -10.44
CA LEU A 91 6.87 -25.91 -10.54
C LEU A 91 6.31 -26.01 -9.12
N ILE A 92 5.51 -25.03 -8.71
CA ILE A 92 4.78 -25.10 -7.44
C ILE A 92 3.58 -26.01 -7.67
N ASN A 93 3.69 -27.26 -7.21
CA ASN A 93 2.60 -28.23 -7.33
C ASN A 93 1.63 -28.19 -6.14
N GLU A 94 2.06 -27.66 -5.01
CA GLU A 94 1.28 -27.67 -3.77
C GLU A 94 1.68 -26.50 -2.87
N PHE A 95 0.70 -25.97 -2.13
CA PHE A 95 0.92 -25.00 -1.07
C PHE A 95 1.09 -25.72 0.26
N LYS A 96 2.10 -25.31 1.03
CA LYS A 96 2.24 -25.78 2.41
C LYS A 96 1.02 -25.28 3.21
N GLU A 97 0.29 -26.20 3.82
CA GLU A 97 -0.81 -25.85 4.73
C GLU A 97 -0.31 -25.02 5.92
N LEU A 98 -1.08 -23.99 6.25
CA LEU A 98 -0.85 -23.17 7.42
C LEU A 98 -1.33 -23.88 8.69
N SER A 99 -0.55 -23.74 9.75
CA SER A 99 -0.95 -24.13 11.10
C SER A 99 -1.76 -23.02 11.78
N THR A 100 -2.41 -23.36 12.90
CA THR A 100 -3.09 -22.37 13.75
C THR A 100 -2.14 -21.30 14.27
N SER A 101 -0.87 -21.64 14.55
CA SER A 101 0.15 -20.67 14.96
C SER A 101 0.51 -19.68 13.85
N ASP A 102 0.59 -20.15 12.60
CA ASP A 102 0.87 -19.28 11.45
C ASP A 102 -0.26 -18.28 11.26
N VAL A 103 -1.51 -18.76 11.35
CA VAL A 103 -2.70 -17.91 11.22
C VAL A 103 -2.83 -16.95 12.40
N ALA A 104 -2.53 -17.38 13.62
CA ALA A 104 -2.53 -16.50 14.80
C ALA A 104 -1.51 -15.36 14.68
N ALA A 105 -0.32 -15.64 14.12
CA ALA A 105 0.67 -14.61 13.86
C ALA A 105 0.19 -13.64 12.77
N LEU A 106 -0.43 -14.17 11.71
CA LEU A 106 -0.99 -13.38 10.62
C LEU A 106 -2.09 -12.42 11.09
N THR A 107 -3.07 -12.91 11.85
CA THR A 107 -4.21 -12.11 12.35
C THR A 107 -3.79 -11.02 13.33
N LYS A 108 -2.70 -11.23 14.08
CA LYS A 108 -2.14 -10.22 15.00
C LYS A 108 -1.34 -9.13 14.30
N SER A 109 -0.78 -9.42 13.12
CA SER A 109 0.04 -8.48 12.35
C SER A 109 -0.76 -7.48 11.52
N SER A 110 -2.03 -7.79 11.20
CA SER A 110 -2.87 -6.97 10.34
C SER A 110 -4.04 -6.35 11.11
N LEU A 111 -3.96 -5.05 11.37
CA LEU A 111 -5.02 -4.27 12.01
C LEU A 111 -5.78 -3.37 11.04
N LYS A 112 -5.44 -3.43 9.74
CA LYS A 112 -6.10 -2.62 8.72
C LYS A 112 -7.44 -3.26 8.38
N THR A 113 -8.48 -2.43 8.28
CA THR A 113 -9.80 -2.84 7.83
C THR A 113 -10.24 -1.98 6.66
N CYS A 114 -11.04 -2.52 5.75
CA CYS A 114 -11.79 -1.75 4.76
C CYS A 114 -13.30 -2.00 4.85
N SER A 115 -14.09 -1.22 4.11
CA SER A 115 -15.54 -1.33 4.09
C SER A 115 -16.06 -2.60 3.40
N LEU A 116 -15.22 -3.28 2.62
CA LEU A 116 -15.55 -4.57 1.98
C LEU A 116 -15.27 -5.75 2.93
N ASP A 117 -14.68 -5.49 4.09
CA ASP A 117 -14.40 -6.53 5.08
C ASP A 117 -15.70 -7.12 5.64
N PRO A 118 -15.90 -8.45 5.57
CA PRO A 118 -17.04 -9.08 6.23
C PRO A 118 -16.96 -8.95 7.76
N MET A 119 -15.77 -8.74 8.31
CA MET A 119 -15.57 -8.51 9.73
C MET A 119 -14.35 -7.62 10.01
N LEU A 120 -14.47 -6.74 11.00
CA LEU A 120 -13.40 -5.84 11.42
C LEU A 120 -12.14 -6.62 11.84
N SER A 121 -10.97 -6.26 11.30
CA SER A 121 -9.69 -6.92 11.57
C SER A 121 -9.31 -6.89 13.05
N ILE A 122 -9.72 -5.85 13.79
CA ILE A 122 -9.54 -5.77 15.25
C ILE A 122 -10.33 -6.88 15.96
N LEU A 123 -11.53 -7.22 15.47
CA LEU A 123 -12.29 -8.30 16.07
C LEU A 123 -11.66 -9.66 15.73
N VAL A 124 -11.17 -9.83 14.51
CA VAL A 124 -10.42 -11.02 14.09
C VAL A 124 -9.20 -11.23 15.00
N SER A 125 -8.43 -10.17 15.27
CA SER A 125 -7.17 -10.26 16.01
C SER A 125 -7.33 -10.63 17.49
N HIS A 126 -8.53 -10.44 18.05
CA HIS A 126 -8.83 -10.74 19.46
C HIS A 126 -9.71 -11.97 19.64
N CYS A 127 -10.17 -12.62 18.56
CA CYS A 127 -11.06 -13.76 18.63
C CYS A 127 -10.33 -15.05 18.27
N ASP A 128 -9.69 -15.68 19.26
CA ASP A 128 -8.96 -16.93 19.08
C ASP A 128 -9.84 -18.08 18.53
N ALA A 129 -11.15 -18.04 18.82
CA ALA A 129 -12.12 -19.00 18.30
C ALA A 129 -12.23 -18.99 16.76
N LEU A 130 -11.84 -17.88 16.11
CA LEU A 130 -11.86 -17.76 14.65
C LEU A 130 -10.60 -18.29 13.98
N ILE A 131 -9.49 -18.45 14.71
CA ILE A 131 -8.22 -18.93 14.16
C ILE A 131 -8.37 -20.25 13.39
N PRO A 132 -8.99 -21.32 13.94
CA PRO A 132 -9.13 -22.58 13.21
C PRO A 132 -10.04 -22.43 11.98
N ILE A 133 -11.04 -21.57 12.03
CA ILE A 133 -11.97 -21.32 10.92
C ILE A 133 -11.21 -20.61 9.78
N ILE A 134 -10.47 -19.55 10.10
CA ILE A 134 -9.68 -18.80 9.13
C ILE A 134 -8.60 -19.68 8.51
N MET A 135 -7.94 -20.52 9.31
CA MET A 135 -6.98 -21.52 8.82
C MET A 135 -7.60 -22.46 7.80
N GLN A 136 -8.77 -23.03 8.11
CA GLN A 136 -9.48 -23.92 7.18
C GLN A 136 -9.84 -23.19 5.88
N ILE A 137 -10.31 -21.95 5.95
CA ILE A 137 -10.66 -21.19 4.75
C ILE A 137 -9.41 -20.93 3.89
N ILE A 138 -8.30 -20.50 4.50
CA ILE A 138 -7.06 -20.23 3.74
C ILE A 138 -6.53 -21.52 3.09
N ASN A 139 -6.37 -22.60 3.86
CA ASN A 139 -5.80 -23.85 3.33
C ASN A 139 -6.70 -24.45 2.25
N THR A 140 -8.02 -24.46 2.46
CA THR A 140 -8.98 -24.97 1.45
C THR A 140 -8.95 -24.13 0.18
N SER A 141 -8.86 -22.79 0.31
CA SER A 141 -8.81 -21.90 -0.86
C SER A 141 -7.53 -22.11 -1.68
N LEU A 142 -6.39 -22.29 -1.00
CA LEU A 142 -5.11 -22.59 -1.66
C LEU A 142 -5.10 -23.97 -2.31
N GLN A 143 -5.64 -24.99 -1.63
CA GLN A 143 -5.70 -26.36 -2.15
C GLN A 143 -6.62 -26.47 -3.38
N LEU A 144 -7.77 -25.79 -3.36
CA LEU A 144 -8.74 -25.81 -4.46
C LEU A 144 -8.45 -24.75 -5.54
N ALA A 145 -7.41 -23.92 -5.35
CA ALA A 145 -7.11 -22.76 -6.18
C ALA A 145 -8.36 -21.86 -6.43
N SER A 146 -9.22 -21.74 -5.41
CA SER A 146 -10.51 -21.08 -5.52
C SER A 146 -10.75 -20.16 -4.34
N PHE A 147 -11.19 -18.95 -4.63
CA PHE A 147 -11.53 -17.93 -3.65
C PHE A 147 -12.93 -17.37 -3.95
N PRO A 148 -13.69 -16.97 -2.91
CA PRO A 148 -14.92 -16.22 -3.09
C PRO A 148 -14.72 -15.00 -4.01
N VAL A 149 -15.71 -14.68 -4.82
CA VAL A 149 -15.61 -13.59 -5.80
C VAL A 149 -15.41 -12.25 -5.11
N GLU A 150 -16.08 -12.07 -3.97
CA GLU A 150 -16.01 -10.91 -3.09
C GLU A 150 -14.59 -10.64 -2.57
N TRP A 151 -13.75 -11.68 -2.49
CA TRP A 151 -12.37 -11.56 -2.02
C TRP A 151 -11.40 -11.12 -3.11
N LYS A 152 -11.84 -11.12 -4.37
CA LYS A 152 -11.06 -10.67 -5.53
C LYS A 152 -11.24 -9.18 -5.80
N GLU A 153 -12.10 -8.53 -5.02
CA GLU A 153 -12.34 -7.10 -5.10
C GLU A 153 -11.39 -6.34 -4.15
N ALA A 154 -10.97 -5.17 -4.59
CA ALA A 154 -10.05 -4.32 -3.86
C ALA A 154 -10.62 -2.91 -3.76
N LEU A 155 -10.61 -2.33 -2.56
CA LEU A 155 -10.92 -0.92 -2.42
C LEU A 155 -9.67 -0.10 -2.72
N VAL A 156 -9.73 0.65 -3.82
CA VAL A 156 -8.64 1.51 -4.29
C VAL A 156 -8.94 2.95 -3.91
N LEU A 157 -8.35 3.40 -2.80
CA LEU A 157 -8.50 4.79 -2.34
C LEU A 157 -7.24 5.60 -2.69
N PRO A 158 -7.38 6.72 -3.42
CA PRO A 158 -6.27 7.64 -3.63
C PRO A 158 -5.94 8.36 -2.31
N LEU A 159 -4.70 8.19 -1.83
CA LEU A 159 -4.17 8.92 -0.68
C LEU A 159 -3.16 9.97 -1.13
N SER A 160 -3.29 11.19 -0.61
CA SER A 160 -2.31 12.25 -0.84
C SER A 160 -1.03 11.95 -0.06
N LYS A 161 0.11 11.85 -0.75
CA LYS A 161 1.44 11.66 -0.12
C LYS A 161 1.83 12.76 0.86
N LYS A 162 1.31 13.97 0.64
CA LYS A 162 1.60 15.16 1.44
C LYS A 162 0.35 16.00 1.58
N CYS A 163 0.09 16.43 2.81
CA CYS A 163 -0.98 17.38 3.09
C CYS A 163 -0.67 18.72 2.41
N GLY A 164 -1.61 19.28 1.65
CA GLY A 164 -1.48 20.60 1.02
C GLY A 164 -0.82 20.63 -0.37
N LEU A 165 -0.50 19.49 -0.99
CA LEU A 165 -0.13 19.44 -2.41
C LEU A 165 -1.37 19.19 -3.28
N GLN A 166 -1.43 19.83 -4.45
CA GLN A 166 -2.48 19.53 -5.44
C GLN A 166 -2.45 18.05 -5.81
N LEU A 167 -3.64 17.50 -6.01
CA LEU A 167 -3.90 16.09 -6.32
C LEU A 167 -3.43 15.76 -7.75
N ILE A 168 -2.12 15.72 -7.97
CA ILE A 168 -1.48 15.32 -9.21
C ILE A 168 -1.13 13.83 -9.08
N PHE A 169 -1.36 13.01 -10.11
CA PHE A 169 -1.18 11.54 -10.06
C PHE A 169 0.17 11.07 -9.50
N LYS A 170 1.24 11.86 -9.69
CA LYS A 170 2.58 11.58 -9.14
C LYS A 170 2.65 11.66 -7.61
N ASN A 171 1.76 12.45 -7.01
CA ASN A 171 1.65 12.71 -5.57
C ASN A 171 0.62 11.82 -4.87
N LEU A 172 -0.04 10.92 -5.60
CA LEU A 172 -0.92 9.92 -5.04
C LEU A 172 -0.13 8.66 -4.69
N ASP A 173 -0.42 8.08 -3.53
CA ASP A 173 -0.23 6.66 -3.29
C ASP A 173 -1.59 5.98 -3.34
N LEU A 174 -1.64 4.81 -3.94
CA LEU A 174 -2.79 3.92 -3.79
C LEU A 174 -2.55 3.13 -2.52
N GLN A 175 -3.46 3.26 -1.57
CA GLN A 175 -3.60 2.21 -0.58
C GLN A 175 -4.59 1.20 -1.16
N VAL A 176 -4.05 0.16 -1.77
CA VAL A 176 -4.82 -1.03 -2.08
C VAL A 176 -5.00 -1.74 -0.74
N ILE A 177 -6.18 -1.62 -0.15
CA ILE A 177 -6.54 -2.47 0.98
C ILE A 177 -7.11 -3.74 0.36
N CYS A 178 -6.21 -4.61 -0.08
CA CYS A 178 -6.53 -5.96 -0.54
C CYS A 178 -6.46 -6.90 0.65
N TYR A 179 -7.46 -7.75 0.77
CA TYR A 179 -7.30 -9.04 1.41
C TYR A 179 -6.28 -9.85 0.61
N LEU A 180 -5.15 -10.19 1.24
CA LEU A 180 -4.35 -11.37 0.91
C LEU A 180 -4.21 -11.66 -0.60
N CYS A 181 -3.66 -10.73 -1.38
CA CYS A 181 -3.08 -11.10 -2.66
C CYS A 181 -1.72 -11.76 -2.42
N LEU A 182 -1.72 -13.07 -2.19
CA LEU A 182 -0.63 -13.91 -2.69
C LEU A 182 -0.87 -14.07 -4.19
N SER A 183 -0.18 -13.23 -4.97
CA SER A 183 0.03 -13.48 -6.41
C SER A 183 1.07 -14.57 -6.60
#